data_AF-A0A1D2A732-F1
#
_entry.id   AF-A0A1D2A732-F1
#
_cell.length_a   1.000
_cell.length_b   1.000
_cell.length_c   1.000
_cell.angle_alpha   90.00
_cell.angle_beta   90.00
_cell.angle_gamma   90.00
#
_symmetry.space_group_name_H-M   'P 1'
#
loop_
_entity.id
_entity.type
_entity.pdbx_description
1 polymer ?
#
loop_
_entity_poly.entity_id
_entity_poly.type
_entity_poly.pdbx_seq_one_letter_code
_entity_poly.pdbx_strand_id
1 'polypeptide(L)'
;TKPHHASPLLTTVMSGVCQSGQCIQGVLSPRMGLRLQEFATAASGMVGDSWPKSHAGGSLHDPSVYLLDYVPVDLRLEVSHAFVIGFSNCMATFAYLLRQKQFPKPALMRQCIGFVPGLDKGATASYFQAGGRPEYAIDAVLARCEEDVVEAASLGMVEDGVLQEALEALPACPMDDRFDLVRQALFQNSAVWPCGPYSMDEEQYQGDDGWVHYDTSGWSGQPGE
;
A
#
# COMPACT_ATOMS: atom_id res chain seq x y z
N THR A 1 28.86 -27.83 40.65
CA THR A 1 27.54 -27.48 41.22
C THR A 1 27.13 -26.11 40.75
N LYS A 2 26.24 -26.08 39.75
CA LYS A 2 25.21 -25.08 39.40
C LYS A 2 25.02 -25.13 37.87
N PRO A 3 23.95 -25.74 37.36
CA PRO A 3 23.60 -25.64 35.95
C PRO A 3 23.03 -24.24 35.67
N HIS A 4 23.45 -23.65 34.56
CA HIS A 4 22.85 -22.44 34.02
C HIS A 4 21.38 -22.72 33.70
N HIS A 5 20.50 -21.99 34.39
CA HIS A 5 19.08 -21.91 34.06
C HIS A 5 18.95 -21.36 32.64
N ALA A 6 18.51 -22.21 31.71
CA ALA A 6 17.88 -21.76 30.49
C ALA A 6 16.56 -21.08 30.86
N SER A 7 16.44 -19.77 30.60
CA SER A 7 15.17 -19.06 30.68
C SER A 7 14.21 -19.63 29.62
N PRO A 8 12.99 -20.06 30.00
CA PRO A 8 11.96 -20.43 29.04
C PRO A 8 11.23 -19.14 28.65
N LEU A 9 11.73 -18.43 27.64
CA LEU A 9 10.99 -17.32 27.06
C LEU A 9 10.33 -17.77 25.76
N LEU A 10 9.00 -17.81 25.83
CA LEU A 10 8.06 -17.59 24.74
C LEU A 10 7.96 -18.70 23.68
N THR A 11 7.42 -19.84 24.10
CA THR A 11 6.56 -20.64 23.22
C THR A 11 5.13 -20.13 23.35
N THR A 12 4.88 -18.86 23.00
CA THR A 12 3.52 -18.44 22.68
C THR A 12 3.23 -19.04 21.32
N VAL A 13 2.38 -20.06 21.31
CA VAL A 13 1.86 -20.70 20.11
C VAL A 13 1.27 -19.61 19.20
N MET A 14 1.98 -19.25 18.13
CA MET A 14 1.42 -18.44 17.05
C MET A 14 0.39 -19.28 16.30
N SER A 15 -0.85 -19.30 16.78
CA SER A 15 -1.98 -20.00 16.15
C SER A 15 -2.45 -19.35 14.84
N GLY A 16 -1.60 -18.54 14.18
CA GLY A 16 -1.89 -17.79 12.96
C GLY A 16 -0.79 -17.85 11.91
N VAL A 17 0.11 -18.83 12.01
CA VAL A 17 1.16 -19.06 11.01
C VAL A 17 0.81 -20.29 10.19
N CYS A 18 0.95 -20.15 8.87
CA CYS A 18 0.74 -21.18 7.88
C CYS A 18 1.55 -22.45 8.15
N GLN A 19 0.89 -23.54 8.53
CA GLN A 19 1.54 -24.81 8.87
C GLN A 19 2.04 -25.60 7.65
N SER A 20 1.53 -25.29 6.45
CA SER A 20 1.94 -25.97 5.21
C SER A 20 3.33 -25.57 4.72
N GLY A 21 3.92 -24.50 5.29
CA GLY A 21 5.22 -23.97 4.86
C GLY A 21 5.21 -23.26 3.49
N GLN A 22 4.05 -23.15 2.85
CA GLN A 22 3.91 -22.53 1.51
C GLN A 22 3.80 -21.00 1.56
N CYS A 23 3.50 -20.43 2.73
CA CYS A 23 3.30 -19.00 2.87
C CYS A 23 4.63 -18.26 3.02
N ILE A 24 4.78 -17.15 2.29
CA ILE A 24 5.93 -16.26 2.40
C ILE A 24 5.94 -15.67 3.82
N GLN A 25 7.07 -15.83 4.51
CA GLN A 25 7.25 -15.49 5.94
C GLN A 25 6.18 -16.10 6.86
N GLY A 26 5.54 -17.20 6.44
CA GLY A 26 4.49 -17.86 7.22
C GLY A 26 3.15 -17.13 7.28
N VAL A 27 3.03 -15.96 6.64
CA VAL A 27 1.84 -15.09 6.74
C VAL A 27 1.15 -14.81 5.41
N LEU A 28 1.89 -14.76 4.30
CA LEU A 28 1.33 -14.44 2.99
C LEU A 28 1.15 -15.71 2.17
N SER A 29 -0.09 -16.16 2.03
CA SER A 29 -0.41 -17.35 1.25
C SER A 29 -0.18 -17.13 -0.25
N PRO A 30 -0.03 -18.20 -1.06
CA PRO A 30 0.10 -18.08 -2.51
C PRO A 30 -1.09 -17.34 -3.16
N ARG A 31 -2.32 -17.61 -2.73
CA ARG A 31 -3.53 -16.98 -3.28
C ARG A 31 -3.62 -15.50 -2.91
N MET A 32 -3.40 -15.16 -1.64
CA MET A 32 -3.33 -13.77 -1.19
C MET A 32 -2.22 -13.01 -1.94
N GLY A 33 -1.06 -13.63 -2.10
CA GLY A 33 0.06 -13.05 -2.85
C GLY A 33 -0.29 -12.78 -4.32
N LEU A 34 -1.05 -13.67 -4.96
CA LEU A 34 -1.52 -13.45 -6.34
C LEU A 34 -2.53 -12.30 -6.42
N ARG A 35 -3.55 -12.29 -5.54
CA ARG A 35 -4.53 -11.19 -5.47
C ARG A 35 -3.86 -9.83 -5.31
N LEU A 36 -2.99 -9.72 -4.32
CA LEU A 36 -2.25 -8.50 -4.04
C LEU A 36 -1.32 -8.08 -5.19
N GLN A 37 -0.70 -9.04 -5.88
CA GLN A 37 0.14 -8.77 -7.04
C GLN A 37 -0.66 -8.18 -8.20
N GLU A 38 -1.78 -8.83 -8.56
CA GLU A 38 -2.60 -8.40 -9.70
C GLU A 38 -3.30 -7.06 -9.39
N PHE A 39 -3.85 -6.92 -8.18
CA PHE A 39 -4.43 -5.66 -7.72
C PHE A 39 -3.40 -4.53 -7.76
N ALA A 40 -2.22 -4.69 -7.16
CA ALA A 40 -1.19 -3.65 -7.16
C ALA A 40 -0.70 -3.29 -8.58
N THR A 41 -0.69 -4.26 -9.49
CA THR A 41 -0.35 -4.02 -10.91
C THR A 41 -1.41 -3.15 -11.58
N ALA A 42 -2.69 -3.48 -11.42
CA ALA A 42 -3.80 -2.70 -11.96
C ALA A 42 -3.90 -1.30 -11.33
N ALA A 43 -3.81 -1.23 -10.00
CA ALA A 43 -3.88 0.02 -9.24
C ALA A 43 -2.76 0.98 -9.65
N SER A 44 -1.53 0.51 -9.84
CA SER A 44 -0.42 1.32 -10.34
C SER A 44 -0.75 2.00 -11.69
N GLY A 45 -1.35 1.26 -12.63
CA GLY A 45 -1.83 1.84 -13.89
C GLY A 45 -2.92 2.90 -13.68
N MET A 46 -3.92 2.57 -12.87
CA MET A 46 -5.05 3.48 -12.57
C MET A 46 -4.61 4.78 -11.92
N VAL A 47 -3.64 4.74 -10.99
CA VAL A 47 -3.06 5.95 -10.37
C VAL A 47 -2.47 6.88 -11.44
N GLY A 48 -1.71 6.32 -12.39
CA GLY A 48 -1.13 7.09 -13.49
C GLY A 48 -2.20 7.70 -14.41
N ASP A 49 -3.24 6.92 -14.73
CA ASP A 49 -4.34 7.35 -15.59
C ASP A 49 -5.30 8.35 -14.92
N SER A 50 -5.29 8.44 -13.59
CA SER A 50 -6.13 9.35 -12.81
C SER A 50 -5.66 10.81 -12.88
N TRP A 51 -4.45 11.09 -13.39
CA TRP A 51 -3.96 12.46 -13.47
C TRP A 51 -4.76 13.29 -14.49
N PRO A 52 -5.25 14.50 -14.13
CA PRO A 52 -5.99 15.35 -15.06
C PRO A 52 -5.14 15.76 -16.27
N LYS A 53 -5.57 15.37 -17.47
CA LYS A 53 -4.87 15.69 -18.74
C LYS A 53 -4.71 17.19 -18.98
N SER A 54 -5.62 18.01 -18.45
CA SER A 54 -5.58 19.48 -18.51
C SER A 54 -4.38 20.08 -17.76
N HIS A 55 -3.74 19.33 -16.86
CA HIS A 55 -2.68 19.80 -15.97
C HIS A 55 -1.39 18.98 -16.10
N ALA A 56 -1.08 18.48 -17.30
CA ALA A 56 0.07 17.61 -17.56
C ALA A 56 1.45 18.21 -17.20
N GLY A 57 1.56 19.53 -17.00
CA GLY A 57 2.80 20.23 -16.63
C GLY A 57 2.76 21.01 -15.33
N GLY A 58 1.68 20.93 -14.56
CA GLY A 58 1.47 21.72 -13.34
C GLY A 58 1.40 20.88 -12.06
N SER A 59 1.35 21.57 -10.93
CA SER A 59 0.92 21.00 -9.65
C SER A 59 -0.58 21.21 -9.46
N LEU A 60 -1.22 20.32 -8.71
CA LEU A 60 -2.61 20.42 -8.30
C LEU A 60 -2.70 20.38 -6.78
N HIS A 61 -3.64 21.14 -6.24
CA HIS A 61 -3.97 21.10 -4.82
C HIS A 61 -4.97 20.01 -4.56
N ASP A 62 -4.57 19.06 -3.72
CA ASP A 62 -5.31 17.87 -3.35
C ASP A 62 -6.12 17.21 -4.49
N PRO A 63 -5.43 16.71 -5.53
CA PRO A 63 -6.13 16.17 -6.69
C PRO A 63 -6.83 14.85 -6.36
N SER A 64 -8.01 14.64 -6.95
CA SER A 64 -8.76 13.38 -6.90
C SER A 64 -8.08 12.29 -7.73
N VAL A 65 -6.94 11.79 -7.25
CA VAL A 65 -6.18 10.69 -7.84
C VAL A 65 -6.51 9.41 -7.10
N TYR A 66 -6.71 8.32 -7.84
CA TYR A 66 -7.03 7.00 -7.27
C TYR A 66 -6.05 6.62 -6.15
N LEU A 67 -6.58 6.23 -4.98
CA LEU A 67 -5.84 5.82 -3.78
C LEU A 67 -4.88 6.87 -3.18
N LEU A 68 -4.88 8.11 -3.68
CA LEU A 68 -4.01 9.16 -3.15
C LEU A 68 -4.43 9.58 -1.74
N ASP A 69 -5.68 9.34 -1.34
CA ASP A 69 -6.21 9.53 0.01
C ASP A 69 -5.44 8.77 1.10
N TYR A 70 -4.65 7.75 0.76
CA TYR A 70 -3.72 7.08 1.68
C TYR A 70 -2.40 7.84 1.93
N VAL A 71 -2.18 8.96 1.24
CA VAL A 71 -1.06 9.88 1.48
C VAL A 71 -1.53 10.98 2.46
N PRO A 72 -0.74 11.36 3.47
CA PRO A 72 -1.09 12.43 4.39
C PRO A 72 -1.42 13.74 3.66
N VAL A 73 -2.42 14.47 4.18
CA VAL A 73 -2.96 15.71 3.57
C VAL A 73 -1.88 16.76 3.33
N ASP A 74 -0.97 16.90 4.28
CA ASP A 74 0.20 17.79 4.25
C ASP A 74 1.12 17.52 3.06
N LEU A 75 1.18 16.27 2.57
CA LEU A 75 1.92 15.91 1.36
C LEU A 75 1.07 16.01 0.09
N ARG A 76 -0.23 16.27 0.23
CA ARG A 76 -1.20 16.43 -0.87
C ARG A 76 -1.58 17.89 -1.16
N LEU A 77 -1.04 18.85 -0.44
CA LEU A 77 -1.32 20.28 -0.66
C LEU A 77 -0.86 20.75 -2.05
N GLU A 78 0.30 20.31 -2.52
CA GLU A 78 0.79 20.67 -3.85
C GLU A 78 1.42 19.44 -4.52
N VAL A 79 0.56 18.69 -5.21
CA VAL A 79 0.93 17.42 -5.84
C VAL A 79 1.32 17.67 -7.27
N SER A 80 2.50 17.21 -7.69
CA SER A 80 2.89 17.20 -9.10
C SER A 80 2.56 15.86 -9.75
N HIS A 81 2.47 15.82 -11.08
CA HIS A 81 2.36 14.56 -11.81
C HIS A 81 3.50 13.58 -11.45
N ALA A 82 4.73 14.08 -11.29
CA ALA A 82 5.87 13.26 -10.90
C ALA A 82 5.72 12.64 -9.50
N PHE A 83 5.07 13.34 -8.56
CA PHE A 83 4.74 12.78 -7.25
C PHE A 83 3.79 11.59 -7.38
N VAL A 84 2.73 11.73 -8.19
CA VAL A 84 1.74 10.67 -8.45
C VAL A 84 2.37 9.45 -9.13
N ILE A 85 3.22 9.67 -10.12
CA ILE A 85 3.96 8.57 -10.76
C ILE A 85 4.90 7.89 -9.76
N GLY A 86 5.56 8.63 -8.86
CA GLY A 86 6.39 8.02 -7.81
C GLY A 86 5.59 7.21 -6.78
N PHE A 87 4.37 7.63 -6.44
CA PHE A 87 3.43 6.87 -5.63
C PHE A 87 3.01 5.57 -6.34
N SER A 88 2.62 5.66 -7.63
CA SER A 88 2.33 4.50 -8.48
C SER A 88 3.52 3.54 -8.59
N ASN A 89 4.74 4.05 -8.73
CA ASN A 89 5.96 3.25 -8.80
C ASN A 89 6.16 2.39 -7.52
N CYS A 90 5.71 2.86 -6.36
CA CYS A 90 5.72 2.06 -5.14
C CYS A 90 4.76 0.85 -5.26
N MET A 91 3.56 1.03 -5.81
CA MET A 91 2.62 -0.08 -6.06
C MET A 91 3.18 -1.07 -7.09
N ALA A 92 3.76 -0.59 -8.18
CA ALA A 92 4.43 -1.44 -9.17
C ALA A 92 5.60 -2.22 -8.55
N THR A 93 6.37 -1.60 -7.66
CA THR A 93 7.46 -2.26 -6.93
C THR A 93 6.94 -3.35 -6.01
N PHE A 94 5.82 -3.10 -5.32
CA PHE A 94 5.16 -4.08 -4.47
C PHE A 94 4.75 -5.32 -5.29
N ALA A 95 4.07 -5.12 -6.42
CA ALA A 95 3.71 -6.19 -7.35
C ALA A 95 4.94 -6.94 -7.88
N TYR A 96 6.01 -6.21 -8.24
CA TYR A 96 7.25 -6.81 -8.70
C TYR A 96 7.86 -7.75 -7.66
N LEU A 97 7.97 -7.33 -6.39
CA LEU A 97 8.53 -8.14 -5.31
C LEU A 97 7.67 -9.39 -5.05
N LEU A 98 6.34 -9.25 -5.06
CA LEU A 98 5.43 -10.40 -4.93
C LEU A 98 5.63 -11.41 -6.07
N ARG A 99 5.82 -10.95 -7.29
CA ARG A 99 6.14 -11.80 -8.45
C ARG A 99 7.44 -12.56 -8.26
N GLN A 100 8.44 -11.94 -7.63
CA GLN A 100 9.71 -12.57 -7.24
C GLN A 100 9.60 -13.44 -5.97
N LYS A 101 8.39 -13.66 -5.45
CA LYS A 101 8.14 -14.40 -4.20
C LYS A 101 8.85 -13.81 -2.99
N GLN A 102 9.08 -12.50 -2.99
CA GLN A 102 9.64 -11.75 -1.88
C GLN A 102 8.55 -11.06 -1.07
N PHE A 103 8.74 -10.98 0.25
CA PHE A 103 7.82 -10.25 1.12
C PHE A 103 8.11 -8.74 1.03
N PRO A 104 7.18 -7.92 0.51
CA PRO A 104 7.46 -6.54 0.11
C PRO A 104 7.46 -5.55 1.29
N LYS A 105 8.37 -5.76 2.25
CA LYS A 105 8.52 -4.82 3.39
C LYS A 105 8.92 -3.42 2.90
N PRO A 106 8.48 -2.34 3.57
CA PRO A 106 8.79 -0.97 3.16
C PRO A 106 10.28 -0.72 2.92
N ALA A 107 11.15 -1.21 3.82
CA ALA A 107 12.60 -1.06 3.70
C ALA A 107 13.16 -1.75 2.44
N LEU A 108 12.66 -2.95 2.11
CA LEU A 108 13.05 -3.68 0.91
C LEU A 108 12.58 -2.93 -0.34
N MET A 109 11.34 -2.43 -0.35
CA MET A 109 10.82 -1.61 -1.45
C MET A 109 11.68 -0.37 -1.71
N ARG A 110 12.07 0.37 -0.65
CA ARG A 110 12.98 1.53 -0.79
C ARG A 110 14.33 1.15 -1.41
N GLN A 111 14.85 -0.02 -1.09
CA GLN A 111 16.12 -0.51 -1.64
C GLN A 111 15.98 -0.98 -3.09
N CYS A 112 14.85 -1.60 -3.44
CA CYS A 112 14.66 -2.27 -4.72
C CYS A 112 14.07 -1.38 -5.81
N ILE A 113 13.29 -0.34 -5.47
CA ILE A 113 12.53 0.47 -6.44
C ILE A 113 13.38 1.06 -7.56
N GLY A 114 14.64 1.43 -7.29
CA GLY A 114 15.57 1.95 -8.31
C GLY A 114 16.06 0.92 -9.34
N PHE A 115 15.85 -0.37 -9.06
CA PHE A 115 16.23 -1.51 -9.91
C PHE A 115 15.04 -2.15 -10.64
N VAL A 116 13.80 -1.76 -10.33
CA VAL A 116 12.62 -2.31 -11.00
C VAL A 116 12.58 -1.81 -12.45
N PRO A 117 12.53 -2.71 -13.44
CA PRO A 117 12.51 -2.32 -14.85
C PRO A 117 11.28 -1.49 -15.21
N GLY A 118 11.48 -0.45 -16.05
CA GLY A 118 10.38 0.34 -16.61
C GLY A 118 9.85 1.46 -15.73
N LEU A 119 10.29 1.58 -14.47
CA LEU A 119 9.85 2.66 -13.58
C LEU A 119 10.59 3.98 -13.86
N ASP A 120 9.86 5.09 -13.74
CA ASP A 120 10.44 6.42 -13.79
C ASP A 120 11.20 6.73 -12.49
N LYS A 121 12.53 6.66 -12.56
CA LYS A 121 13.42 6.92 -11.42
C LYS A 121 13.38 8.38 -10.96
N GLY A 122 13.13 9.32 -11.87
CA GLY A 122 13.01 10.73 -11.54
C GLY A 122 11.75 10.98 -10.72
N ALA A 123 10.62 10.44 -11.17
CA ALA A 123 9.35 10.50 -10.43
C ALA A 123 9.44 9.84 -9.04
N THR A 124 10.08 8.67 -8.95
CA THR A 124 10.35 8.01 -7.66
C THR A 124 11.16 8.91 -6.72
N ALA A 125 12.21 9.57 -7.23
CA ALA A 125 13.01 10.49 -6.44
C ALA A 125 12.18 11.70 -5.98
N SER A 126 11.38 12.30 -6.86
CA SER A 126 10.49 13.42 -6.53
C SER A 126 9.51 13.06 -5.42
N TYR A 127 8.88 11.87 -5.50
CA TYR A 127 7.96 11.39 -4.47
C TYR A 127 8.64 11.26 -3.10
N PHE A 128 9.81 10.62 -3.03
CA PHE A 128 10.53 10.48 -1.76
C PHE A 128 11.10 11.79 -1.23
N GLN A 129 11.56 12.69 -2.10
CA GLN A 129 12.04 14.02 -1.70
C GLN A 129 10.92 14.87 -1.10
N ALA A 130 9.70 14.73 -1.60
CA ALA A 130 8.50 15.35 -1.05
C ALA A 130 7.97 14.65 0.21
N GLY A 131 8.72 13.72 0.83
CA GLY A 131 8.30 13.04 2.05
C GLY A 131 7.43 11.80 1.84
N GLY A 132 7.19 11.41 0.58
CA GLY A 132 6.50 10.19 0.21
C GLY A 132 7.16 8.93 0.77
N ARG A 133 6.34 7.88 0.96
CA ARG A 133 6.74 6.63 1.62
C ARG A 133 6.12 5.41 0.95
N PRO A 134 6.84 4.27 0.80
CA PRO A 134 6.21 3.04 0.31
C PRO A 134 5.07 2.55 1.20
N GLU A 135 5.16 2.84 2.50
CA GLU A 135 4.13 2.56 3.50
C GLU A 135 2.71 2.98 3.05
N TYR A 136 2.56 4.19 2.50
CA TYR A 136 1.27 4.69 2.02
C TYR A 136 0.71 3.84 0.87
N ALA A 137 1.56 3.46 -0.08
CA ALA A 137 1.15 2.63 -1.21
C ALA A 137 0.83 1.18 -0.80
N ILE A 138 1.56 0.65 0.19
CA ILE A 138 1.30 -0.69 0.73
C ILE A 138 -0.06 -0.74 1.40
N ASP A 139 -0.38 0.22 2.28
CA ASP A 139 -1.66 0.19 3.00
C ASP A 139 -2.84 0.41 2.04
N ALA A 140 -2.69 1.31 1.07
CA ALA A 140 -3.67 1.51 0.00
C ALA A 140 -3.98 0.22 -0.77
N VAL A 141 -2.94 -0.51 -1.19
CA VAL A 141 -3.07 -1.80 -1.89
C VAL A 141 -3.75 -2.84 -1.01
N LEU A 142 -3.35 -2.96 0.26
CA LEU A 142 -3.92 -3.95 1.18
C LEU A 142 -5.39 -3.66 1.46
N ALA A 143 -5.71 -2.42 1.84
CA ALA A 143 -7.06 -2.02 2.23
C ALA A 143 -8.03 -2.14 1.06
N ARG A 144 -7.66 -1.62 -0.12
CA ARG A 144 -8.55 -1.68 -1.28
C ARG A 144 -8.72 -3.11 -1.83
N CYS A 145 -7.66 -3.92 -1.81
CA CYS A 145 -7.78 -5.33 -2.19
C CYS A 145 -8.65 -6.12 -1.20
N GLU A 146 -8.54 -5.84 0.11
CA GLU A 146 -9.40 -6.42 1.15
C GLU A 146 -10.87 -6.06 0.93
N GLU A 147 -11.16 -4.78 0.67
CA GLU A 147 -12.50 -4.29 0.32
C GLU A 147 -13.07 -5.00 -0.91
N ASP A 148 -12.30 -5.08 -2.01
CA ASP A 148 -12.76 -5.71 -3.25
C ASP A 148 -13.08 -7.20 -3.03
N VAL A 149 -12.29 -7.93 -2.22
CA VAL A 149 -12.56 -9.34 -1.88
C VAL A 149 -13.84 -9.47 -1.05
N VAL A 150 -14.03 -8.61 -0.05
CA VAL A 150 -15.24 -8.62 0.79
C VAL A 150 -16.48 -8.25 -0.03
N GLU A 151 -16.39 -7.22 -0.87
CA GLU A 151 -17.47 -6.76 -1.73
C GLU A 151 -17.85 -7.85 -2.74
N ALA A 152 -16.87 -8.45 -3.43
CA ALA A 152 -17.12 -9.54 -4.37
C ALA A 152 -17.83 -10.73 -3.70
N ALA A 153 -17.38 -11.11 -2.50
CA ALA A 153 -18.04 -12.16 -1.72
C ALA A 153 -19.48 -11.79 -1.33
N SER A 154 -19.72 -10.52 -0.95
CA SER A 154 -21.04 -10.05 -0.53
C SER A 154 -22.05 -9.95 -1.68
N LEU A 155 -21.59 -9.58 -2.88
CA LEU A 155 -22.41 -9.42 -4.07
C LEU A 155 -22.52 -10.70 -4.90
N GLY A 156 -21.80 -11.76 -4.52
CA GLY A 156 -21.70 -12.99 -5.31
C GLY A 156 -21.06 -12.76 -6.67
N MET A 157 -20.22 -11.72 -6.79
CA MET A 157 -19.51 -11.39 -8.01
C MET A 157 -18.34 -12.33 -8.15
N VAL A 158 -18.18 -12.91 -9.33
CA VAL A 158 -17.01 -13.74 -9.66
C VAL A 158 -15.87 -12.77 -10.01
N GLU A 159 -14.68 -13.00 -9.44
CA GLU A 159 -13.46 -12.30 -9.86
C GLU A 159 -13.27 -12.45 -11.39
N ASP A 160 -12.43 -11.61 -12.01
CA ASP A 160 -12.05 -11.78 -13.43
C ASP A 160 -11.76 -13.26 -13.71
N GLY A 161 -12.42 -13.85 -14.72
CA GLY A 161 -12.38 -15.29 -14.97
C GLY A 161 -10.95 -15.83 -15.11
N VAL A 162 -10.01 -15.02 -15.58
CA VAL A 162 -8.58 -15.38 -15.66
C VAL A 162 -7.93 -15.42 -14.27
N LEU A 163 -8.22 -14.43 -13.41
CA LEU A 163 -7.69 -14.40 -12.05
C LEU A 163 -8.28 -15.53 -11.21
N GLN A 164 -9.59 -15.76 -11.33
CA GLN A 164 -10.28 -16.84 -10.63
C GLN A 164 -9.68 -18.21 -10.97
N GLU A 165 -9.47 -18.51 -12.26
CA GLU A 165 -8.83 -19.76 -12.72
C GLU A 165 -7.41 -19.90 -12.12
N ALA A 166 -6.63 -18.82 -12.12
CA ALA A 166 -5.29 -18.82 -11.55
C ALA A 166 -5.29 -19.03 -10.02
N LEU A 167 -6.27 -18.48 -9.30
CA LEU A 167 -6.43 -18.68 -7.86
C LEU A 167 -6.86 -20.11 -7.51
N GLU A 168 -7.76 -20.70 -8.30
CA GLU A 168 -8.21 -22.07 -8.13
C GLU A 168 -7.08 -23.09 -8.34
N ALA A 169 -6.12 -22.77 -9.23
CA ALA A 169 -4.92 -23.58 -9.43
C ALA A 169 -3.92 -23.53 -8.25
N LEU A 170 -4.04 -22.56 -7.35
CA LEU A 170 -3.19 -22.43 -6.17
C LEU A 170 -3.79 -23.17 -4.96
N PRO A 171 -2.95 -23.71 -4.05
CA PRO A 171 -3.43 -24.39 -2.85
C PRO A 171 -4.16 -23.42 -1.92
N ALA A 172 -5.29 -23.87 -1.37
CA ALA A 172 -6.02 -23.14 -0.34
C ALA A 172 -5.22 -23.07 0.97
N CYS A 173 -5.33 -21.96 1.68
CA CYS A 173 -4.64 -21.74 2.94
C CYS A 173 -5.53 -20.98 3.93
N PRO A 174 -5.50 -21.29 5.24
CA PRO A 174 -6.18 -20.48 6.26
C PRO A 174 -5.75 -19.00 6.31
N MET A 175 -4.65 -18.65 5.63
CA MET A 175 -4.12 -17.30 5.52
C MET A 175 -4.65 -16.53 4.29
N ASP A 176 -5.48 -17.15 3.45
CA ASP A 176 -5.96 -16.57 2.18
C ASP A 176 -6.74 -15.26 2.35
N ASP A 177 -7.34 -15.05 3.54
CA ASP A 177 -8.17 -13.87 3.85
C ASP A 177 -7.66 -13.11 5.10
N ARG A 178 -6.45 -13.41 5.57
CA ARG A 178 -5.86 -12.81 6.79
C ARG A 178 -5.05 -11.54 6.49
N PHE A 179 -5.71 -10.56 5.86
CA PHE A 179 -5.12 -9.25 5.55
C PHE A 179 -4.59 -8.54 6.80
N ASP A 180 -5.27 -8.71 7.95
CA ASP A 180 -4.84 -8.23 9.26
C ASP A 180 -3.42 -8.68 9.62
N LEU A 181 -3.12 -9.97 9.45
CA LEU A 181 -1.82 -10.54 9.78
C LEU A 181 -0.74 -10.15 8.77
N VAL A 182 -1.09 -10.08 7.48
CA VAL A 182 -0.17 -9.62 6.42
C VAL A 182 0.21 -8.15 6.68
N ARG A 183 -0.76 -7.29 7.01
CA ARG A 183 -0.54 -5.87 7.35
C ARG A 183 0.37 -5.75 8.58
N GLN A 184 0.09 -6.45 9.67
CA GLN A 184 0.95 -6.47 10.86
C GLN A 184 2.40 -6.88 10.54
N ALA A 185 2.58 -7.89 9.68
CA ALA A 185 3.91 -8.37 9.31
C ALA A 185 4.67 -7.39 8.40
N LEU A 186 3.98 -6.72 7.45
CA LEU A 186 4.56 -5.72 6.56
C LEU A 186 4.99 -4.46 7.32
N PHE A 187 4.16 -4.01 8.25
CA PHE A 187 4.39 -2.80 9.05
C PHE A 187 5.12 -3.07 10.37
N GLN A 188 5.56 -4.30 10.62
CA GLN A 188 6.39 -4.61 11.78
C GLN A 188 7.65 -3.72 11.78
N ASN A 189 7.76 -2.87 12.81
CA ASN A 189 8.81 -1.84 12.99
C ASN A 189 8.68 -0.61 12.08
N SER A 190 7.54 -0.40 11.41
CA SER A 190 7.22 0.88 10.78
C SER A 190 6.69 1.87 11.82
N ALA A 191 7.18 3.10 11.77
CA ALA A 191 6.69 4.20 12.62
C ALA A 191 5.43 4.88 12.05
N VAL A 192 4.96 4.45 10.88
CA VAL A 192 3.97 5.18 10.07
C VAL A 192 2.61 4.45 10.02
N TRP A 193 2.47 3.29 10.65
CA TRP A 193 1.24 2.50 10.65
C TRP A 193 0.31 2.85 11.84
N PRO A 194 -1.02 2.98 11.65
CA PRO A 194 -1.79 2.86 10.39
C PRO A 194 -1.59 4.02 9.41
N CYS A 195 -1.66 3.75 8.10
CA CYS A 195 -1.56 4.76 7.05
C CYS A 195 -2.94 4.96 6.38
N GLY A 196 -3.59 6.09 6.65
CA GLY A 196 -4.83 6.46 5.97
C GLY A 196 -5.98 5.42 6.01
N PRO A 197 -6.99 5.56 5.14
CA PRO A 197 -7.21 6.73 4.29
C PRO A 197 -7.33 7.99 5.17
N TYR A 198 -6.66 9.06 4.76
CA TYR A 198 -6.71 10.38 5.39
C TYR A 198 -7.85 11.22 4.79
N SER A 199 -8.90 10.56 4.28
CA SER A 199 -10.10 11.24 3.82
C SER A 199 -10.71 11.98 4.99
N MET A 200 -10.93 13.28 4.78
CA MET A 200 -11.79 14.07 5.65
C MET A 200 -13.23 13.80 5.20
N ASP A 201 -14.17 13.77 6.14
CA ASP A 201 -15.59 13.72 5.83
C ASP A 201 -15.91 14.76 4.74
N GLU A 202 -16.59 14.34 3.66
CA GLU A 202 -16.94 15.15 2.48
C GLU A 202 -17.70 16.45 2.79
N GLU A 203 -18.05 16.68 4.07
CA GLU A 203 -18.74 17.86 4.57
C GLU A 203 -17.82 19.09 4.78
N GLN A 204 -16.49 18.97 4.62
CA GLN A 204 -15.58 20.13 4.69
C GLN A 204 -15.44 20.85 3.34
N TYR A 205 -16.44 21.70 3.07
CA TYR A 205 -16.39 22.93 2.26
C TYR A 205 -15.58 22.89 0.95
N GLN A 206 -16.26 22.53 -0.15
CA GLN A 206 -15.88 23.01 -1.48
C GLN A 206 -16.11 24.53 -1.55
N GLY A 207 -15.03 25.31 -1.56
CA GLY A 207 -15.07 26.70 -2.00
C GLY A 207 -15.25 26.78 -3.51
N ASP A 208 -15.90 27.85 -3.99
CA ASP A 208 -16.22 28.12 -5.40
C ASP A 208 -14.97 28.41 -6.28
N ASP A 209 -13.77 28.30 -5.70
CA ASP A 209 -12.47 28.53 -6.34
C ASP A 209 -11.76 27.22 -6.74
N GLY A 210 -12.34 26.06 -6.43
CA GLY A 210 -11.72 24.75 -6.68
C GLY A 210 -10.60 24.39 -5.72
N TRP A 211 -10.46 25.11 -4.61
CA TRP A 211 -9.50 24.82 -3.55
C TRP A 211 -10.18 24.15 -2.35
N VAL A 212 -9.56 23.08 -1.84
CA VAL A 212 -9.92 22.49 -0.55
C VAL A 212 -9.22 23.30 0.55
N HIS A 213 -10.00 23.98 1.39
CA HIS A 213 -9.46 24.82 2.46
C HIS A 213 -9.26 24.00 3.73
N TYR A 214 -8.02 23.91 4.21
CA TYR A 214 -7.67 23.18 5.42
C TYR A 214 -7.61 24.10 6.64
N ASP A 215 -8.24 23.69 7.74
CA ASP A 215 -7.92 24.27 9.06
C ASP A 215 -6.56 23.74 9.53
N THR A 216 -5.52 24.54 9.31
CA THR A 216 -4.13 24.22 9.66
C THR A 216 -3.75 24.66 11.07
N SER A 217 -4.69 25.19 11.87
CA SER A 217 -4.42 25.75 13.20
C SER A 217 -3.85 24.75 14.22
N GLY A 218 -4.00 23.44 13.96
CA GLY A 218 -3.47 22.36 14.80
C GLY A 218 -2.21 21.66 14.28
N TRP A 219 -1.66 22.05 13.13
CA TRP A 219 -0.56 21.32 12.50
C TRP A 219 0.79 21.71 13.13
N SER A 220 1.37 20.80 13.92
CA SER A 220 2.70 20.99 14.49
C SER A 220 3.78 20.75 13.43
N GLY A 221 4.10 21.79 12.67
CA GLY A 221 5.10 21.70 11.61
C GLY A 221 5.31 22.96 10.78
N GLN A 222 4.94 24.15 11.28
CA GLN A 222 5.30 25.38 10.58
C GLN A 222 6.85 25.49 10.53
N PRO A 223 7.46 25.63 9.34
CA PRO A 223 8.83 26.10 9.27
C PRO A 223 8.84 27.51 9.87
N GLY A 224 9.80 27.73 10.77
CA GLY A 224 9.90 28.97 11.53
C GLY A 224 9.88 30.24 10.67
N GLU A 225 9.39 31.29 11.32
CA GLU A 225 9.85 32.67 11.10
C GLU A 225 11.38 32.77 11.02
#